data_AF-A0A817Z0G1-F1
#
_entry.id   AF-A0A817Z0G1-F1
#
_cell.length_a   1.000
_cell.length_b   1.000
_cell.length_c   1.000
_cell.angle_alpha   90.00
_cell.angle_beta   90.00
_cell.angle_gamma   90.00
#
_symmetry.space_group_name_H-M   'P 1'
#
loop_
_entity.id
_entity.type
_entity.pdbx_description
1 polymer ?
#
loop_
_entity_poly.entity_id
_entity_poly.type
_entity_poly.pdbx_seq_one_letter_code
_entity_poly.pdbx_strand_id
1 'polypeptide(L)' 'MEKFSIALILFTVFWGFIGIGLPFLIPKGPHRRWLCFYLHQWKPLFGPQLTSANAGVLRILWGTDF' A
#
# COMPACT_ATOMS: atom_id res chain seq x y z
N MET A 1 21.36 -31.73 -3.39
CA MET A 1 20.20 -31.19 -2.66
C MET A 1 20.60 -30.31 -1.47
N GLU A 2 21.68 -30.61 -0.74
CA GLU A 2 22.10 -29.81 0.44
C GLU A 2 22.34 -28.31 0.18
N LYS A 3 23.06 -27.94 -0.89
CA LYS A 3 23.34 -26.53 -1.22
C LYS A 3 22.06 -25.71 -1.46
N PHE A 4 21.03 -26.35 -2.01
CA PHE A 4 19.74 -25.73 -2.27
C PHE A 4 18.97 -25.50 -0.96
N SER A 5 18.96 -26.48 -0.05
CA SER A 5 18.36 -26.35 1.27
C SER A 5 19.02 -25.27 2.12
N ILE A 6 20.35 -25.17 2.09
CA ILE A 6 21.10 -24.12 2.80
C ILE A 6 20.73 -22.74 2.26
N ALA A 7 20.62 -22.58 0.94
CA ALA A 7 20.21 -21.32 0.33
C ALA A 7 18.78 -20.92 0.75
N LEU A 8 17.85 -21.86 0.77
CA LEU A 8 16.46 -21.62 1.21
C LEU A 8 16.40 -21.21 2.68
N ILE A 9 17.12 -21.92 3.56
CA ILE A 9 17.14 -21.60 5.00
C ILE A 9 17.68 -20.19 5.25
N LEU A 10 18.79 -19.81 4.61
CA LEU A 10 19.36 -18.48 4.75
C LEU A 10 18.39 -17.40 4.27
N PHE A 11 17.73 -17.63 3.13
CA PHE A 11 16.76 -16.70 2.57
C PHE A 11 15.53 -16.56 3.48
N THR A 12 14.99 -17.66 4.00
CA THR A 12 13.83 -17.67 4.89
C THR A 12 14.14 -17.01 6.23
N VAL A 13 15.31 -17.27 6.82
CA VAL A 13 15.71 -16.66 8.10
C VAL A 13 15.95 -15.16 7.92
N PHE A 14 16.64 -14.76 6.85
CA PHE A 14 16.90 -13.35 6.54
C PHE A 14 15.61 -12.56 6.36
N TRP A 15 14.72 -13.02 5.47
CA TRP A 15 13.45 -12.34 5.23
C TRP A 15 12.45 -12.47 6.37
N GLY A 16 12.48 -13.58 7.12
CA GLY A 16 11.70 -13.75 8.34
C GLY A 16 12.12 -12.73 9.41
N PHE A 17 13.43 -12.51 9.59
CA PHE A 17 13.94 -11.49 10.50
C PHE A 17 13.58 -10.08 10.06
N ILE A 18 13.67 -9.76 8.76
CA ILE A 18 13.24 -8.45 8.24
C ILE A 18 11.73 -8.26 8.44
N GLY A 19 10.93 -9.24 8.04
CA GLY A 19 9.46 -9.16 8.10
C GLY A 19 8.91 -9.06 9.52
N ILE A 20 9.57 -9.69 10.50
CA ILE A 20 9.16 -9.65 11.91
C ILE A 20 9.85 -8.52 12.66
N GLY A 21 11.16 -8.33 12.50
CA GLY A 21 11.97 -7.38 13.26
C GLY A 21 11.79 -5.91 12.84
N LEU A 22 11.70 -5.64 11.53
CA LEU A 22 11.59 -4.28 11.02
C LEU A 22 10.32 -3.53 11.49
N PRO A 23 9.14 -4.18 11.60
CA PRO A 23 7.95 -3.57 12.22
C PRO A 23 8.14 -3.06 13.64
N PHE A 24 9.05 -3.65 14.43
CA PHE A 24 9.34 -3.21 15.79
C PHE A 24 10.38 -2.08 15.84
N LEU A 25 11.21 -1.96 14.80
CA LEU A 25 12.20 -0.89 14.66
C LEU A 25 11.63 0.38 14.03
N ILE A 26 10.43 0.32 13.42
CA ILE A 26 9.74 1.50 12.92
C ILE A 26 9.29 2.34 14.12
N PRO A 27 9.81 3.57 14.29
CA PRO A 27 9.43 4.44 15.39
C PRO A 27 7.92 4.70 15.34
N LYS A 28 7.28 4.58 16.50
CA LYS A 28 5.84 4.88 16.67
C LYS A 28 5.64 6.39 16.63
N GLY A 29 5.64 6.96 15.43
CA GLY A 29 5.42 8.39 15.19
C GLY A 29 3.94 8.76 15.00
N PRO A 30 3.52 10.00 15.32
CA PRO A 30 2.14 10.49 15.15
C PRO A 30 1.62 10.35 13.70
N HIS A 31 2.51 10.47 12.73
CA HIS A 31 2.18 10.50 11.30
C HIS A 31 2.22 9.13 10.62
N ARG A 32 2.56 8.04 11.34
CA ARG A 32 2.67 6.69 10.75
C ARG A 32 1.39 6.26 10.04
N ARG A 33 0.23 6.51 10.67
CA ARG A 33 -1.08 6.16 10.09
C ARG A 33 -1.39 7.02 8.86
N TRP A 34 -1.08 8.32 8.93
CA TRP A 34 -1.33 9.28 7.86
C TRP A 34 -0.51 8.96 6.61
N LEU A 35 0.78 8.66 6.78
CA LEU A 35 1.65 8.22 5.70
C LEU A 35 1.18 6.89 5.08
N CYS A 36 0.73 5.93 5.90
CA CYS A 36 0.18 4.68 5.38
C CYS A 36 -1.07 4.89 4.51
N PHE A 37 -2.03 5.72 4.95
CA PHE A 37 -3.21 6.06 4.13
C PHE A 37 -2.82 6.77 2.84
N TYR A 38 -1.88 7.71 2.91
CA TYR A 38 -1.37 8.43 1.75
C TYR A 38 -0.70 7.50 0.73
N LEU A 39 0.19 6.61 1.18
CA LEU A 39 0.88 5.65 0.31
C LEU A 39 -0.08 4.60 -0.26
N HIS A 40 -1.11 4.20 0.49
CA HIS A 40 -2.13 3.27 0.00
C HIS A 40 -2.95 3.84 -1.16
N GLN A 41 -3.10 5.16 -1.23
CA GLN A 41 -3.77 5.88 -2.31
C GLN A 41 -2.82 6.24 -3.48
N TRP A 42 -1.51 6.04 -3.32
CA TRP A 42 -0.52 6.44 -4.32
C TRP A 42 -0.47 5.43 -5.48
N LYS A 43 -0.69 5.92 -6.70
CA LYS A 43 -0.87 5.12 -7.93
C LYS A 43 -1.96 4.04 -7.80
N PRO A 44 -3.23 4.44 -7.69
CA PRO A 44 -4.33 3.49 -7.55
C PRO A 44 -4.53 2.69 -8.84
N LEU A 45 -4.75 1.39 -8.71
CA LEU A 45 -5.06 0.48 -9.83
C LEU A 45 -6.52 0.57 -10.28
N PHE A 46 -7.42 0.97 -9.37
CA PHE A 46 -8.85 1.05 -9.61
C PHE A 46 -9.39 2.38 -9.11
N GLY A 47 -10.29 2.98 -9.90
CA GLY A 47 -11.05 4.15 -9.52
C GLY A 47 -12.36 3.80 -8.81
N PRO A 48 -13.02 4.81 -8.21
CA PRO A 48 -14.36 4.63 -7.66
C PRO A 48 -15.36 4.26 -8.77
N GLN A 49 -16.32 3.38 -8.45
CA GLN A 49 -17.37 2.98 -9.37
C GLN A 49 -18.60 3.86 -9.16
N LEU A 50 -19.01 4.59 -10.20
CA LEU A 50 -20.15 5.51 -10.15
C LEU A 50 -21.23 5.12 -11.15
N THR A 51 -22.48 5.25 -10.72
CA THR A 51 -23.64 5.20 -11.63
C THR A 51 -23.66 6.44 -12.51
N SER A 52 -24.17 6.32 -13.74
CA SER A 52 -24.24 7.41 -14.73
C SER A 52 -24.93 8.67 -14.19
N ALA A 53 -25.97 8.51 -13.36
CA ALA A 53 -26.64 9.63 -12.70
C ALA A 53 -25.70 10.39 -11.74
N ASN A 54 -24.98 9.66 -10.88
CA ASN A 54 -24.05 10.25 -9.91
C ASN A 54 -22.84 10.88 -10.60
N ALA A 55 -22.35 10.27 -11.69
CA ALA A 55 -21.30 10.85 -12.53
C ALA A 55 -21.76 12.16 -13.19
N GLY A 56 -23.03 12.24 -13.65
CA GLY A 56 -23.62 13.47 -14.18
C GLY A 56 -23.72 14.58 -13.13
N VAL A 57 -24.16 14.26 -11.92
CA VAL A 57 -24.21 15.22 -10.80
C VAL A 57 -22.80 15.71 -10.43
N LEU A 58 -21.81 14.81 -10.36
CA LEU A 58 -20.42 15.22 -10.13
C LEU A 58 -19.90 16.15 -11.21
N ARG A 59 -20.24 15.91 -12.48
CA ARG A 59 -19.86 16.79 -13.59
C ARG A 59 -20.46 18.19 -13.42
N ILE A 60 -21.71 18.31 -12.98
CA ILE A 60 -22.36 19.61 -12.80
C ILE A 60 -21.81 20.36 -11.58
N LEU A 61 -21.56 19.65 -10.48
CA LEU A 61 -21.12 20.27 -9.22
C LEU A 61 -19.62 20.57 -9.18
N TRP A 62 -18.80 19.75 -9.83
CA TRP A 62 -17.33 19.75 -9.72
C TRP A 62 -16.61 19.70 -11.07
N GLY A 63 -17.32 19.57 -12.20
CA GLY A 63 -16.71 19.74 -13.51
C GLY A 63 -16.36 21.21 -13.71
N THR A 64 -15.07 21.51 -13.88
CA THR A 64 -14.62 22.85 -14.23
C THR A 64 -14.97 23.11 -15.70
N ASP A 65 -16.10 23.76 -15.96
CA ASP A 65 -16.42 24.31 -17.29
C ASP A 65 -15.58 25.58 -17.55
N PHE A 66 -14.27 25.41 -17.77
CA PHE A 66 -13.37 26.40 -18.40
C PHE A 66 -12.56 25.74 -19.52
#